data_AF-A0A7K1J7R0-F1
#
_entry.id   AF-A0A7K1J7R0-F1
#
_cell.length_a   1.000
_cell.length_b   1.000
_cell.length_c   1.000
_cell.angle_alpha   90.00
_cell.angle_beta   90.00
_cell.angle_gamma   90.00
#
_symmetry.space_group_name_H-M   'P 1'
#
loop_
_entity.id
_entity.type
_entity.pdbx_description
1 polymer ?
#
loop_
_entity_poly.entity_id
_entity_poly.type
_entity_poly.pdbx_seq_one_letter_code
_entity_poly.pdbx_strand_id
1 'polypeptide(L)'
;MDDMYTQLFEIAKQCIDIIKPVYPNEDLETFIDVGEPDLAVVRALDLAHDNPDLLRKFPDSVRQLTKNKDYPEIQIFANLLNSQQ
;
A
#
# COMPACT_ATOMS: atom_id res chain seq x y z
N MET A 1 14.70 9.72 -14.43
CA MET A 1 14.37 10.04 -13.02
C MET A 1 13.07 9.32 -12.69
N ASP A 2 12.94 8.06 -13.13
CA ASP A 2 11.64 7.41 -13.40
C ASP A 2 11.47 6.07 -12.68
N ASP A 3 12.54 5.52 -12.09
CA ASP A 3 12.51 4.17 -11.50
C ASP A 3 11.67 4.14 -10.23
N MET A 4 11.78 5.16 -9.37
CA MET A 4 11.09 5.20 -8.08
C MET A 4 9.58 5.41 -8.23
N TYR A 5 9.16 6.28 -9.15
CA TYR A 5 7.73 6.54 -9.38
C TYR A 5 7.05 5.33 -10.03
N THR A 6 7.73 4.69 -11.00
CA THR A 6 7.25 3.44 -11.61
C THR A 6 7.12 2.33 -10.56
N GLN A 7 8.11 2.20 -9.69
CA GLN A 7 8.09 1.24 -8.59
C GLN A 7 6.92 1.48 -7.62
N LEU A 8 6.67 2.73 -7.23
CA LEU A 8 5.55 3.07 -6.35
C LEU A 8 4.20 2.74 -7.00
N PHE A 9 4.07 2.99 -8.29
CA PHE A 9 2.86 2.68 -9.06
C PHE A 9 2.58 1.17 -9.13
N GLU A 10 3.63 0.37 -9.33
CA GLU A 10 3.51 -1.10 -9.30
C GLU A 10 3.13 -1.61 -7.92
N ILE A 11 3.71 -1.04 -6.86
CA ILE A 11 3.37 -1.40 -5.48
C ILE A 11 1.91 -1.04 -5.19
N ALA A 12 1.46 0.15 -5.58
CA ALA A 12 0.08 0.58 -5.42
C ALA A 12 -0.89 -0.39 -6.10
N LYS A 13 -0.62 -0.79 -7.35
CA LYS A 13 -1.45 -1.79 -8.06
C LYS A 13 -1.53 -3.12 -7.32
N GLN A 14 -0.40 -3.63 -6.84
CA GLN A 14 -0.37 -4.88 -6.07
C GLN A 14 -1.19 -4.77 -4.77
N CYS A 15 -1.14 -3.62 -4.09
CA CYS A 15 -1.96 -3.35 -2.92
C CYS A 15 -3.46 -3.35 -3.26
N ILE A 16 -3.85 -2.73 -4.37
CA ILE A 16 -5.24 -2.70 -4.83
C ILE A 16 -5.74 -4.11 -5.16
N ASP A 17 -4.95 -4.91 -5.87
CA ASP A 17 -5.32 -6.29 -6.24
C ASP A 17 -5.60 -7.18 -5.01
N ILE A 18 -4.93 -6.91 -3.88
CA ILE A 18 -5.15 -7.61 -2.61
C ILE A 18 -6.47 -7.17 -1.95
N ILE A 19 -6.78 -5.87 -2.02
CA ILE A 19 -7.89 -5.25 -1.31
C ILE A 19 -9.21 -5.35 -2.07
N LYS A 20 -9.19 -5.16 -3.39
CA LYS A 20 -10.38 -5.09 -4.27
C LYS A 20 -11.32 -6.30 -4.13
N PRO A 21 -10.85 -7.55 -3.96
CA PRO A 21 -11.74 -8.69 -3.74
C PRO A 21 -12.50 -8.65 -2.39
N VAL A 22 -11.96 -7.96 -1.37
CA VAL A 22 -12.57 -7.85 -0.04
C VAL A 22 -13.34 -6.55 0.13
N TYR A 23 -12.85 -5.46 -0.47
CA TYR A 23 -13.43 -4.12 -0.42
C TYR A 23 -13.70 -3.60 -1.84
N PRO A 24 -14.64 -4.20 -2.58
CA PRO A 24 -14.88 -3.87 -3.99
C PRO A 24 -15.50 -2.48 -4.23
N ASN A 25 -16.03 -1.85 -3.18
CA ASN A 25 -16.63 -0.51 -3.25
C ASN A 25 -15.60 0.61 -3.05
N GLU A 26 -14.38 0.28 -2.63
CA GLU A 26 -13.30 1.26 -2.45
C GLU A 26 -12.59 1.48 -3.79
N ASP A 27 -12.67 2.70 -4.31
CA ASP A 27 -12.11 3.05 -5.61
C ASP A 27 -10.67 3.56 -5.49
N LEU A 28 -9.78 2.66 -5.09
CA LEU A 28 -8.36 2.97 -4.88
C LEU A 28 -7.62 3.27 -6.20
N GLU A 29 -8.19 2.88 -7.34
CA GLU A 29 -7.60 3.10 -8.68
C GLU A 29 -7.61 4.59 -9.04
N THR A 30 -8.57 5.36 -8.51
CA THR A 30 -8.62 6.82 -8.74
C THR A 30 -7.38 7.55 -8.23
N PHE A 31 -6.81 7.13 -7.09
CA PHE A 31 -5.57 7.70 -6.56
C PHE A 31 -4.40 7.49 -7.52
N ILE A 32 -4.35 6.33 -8.17
CA ILE A 32 -3.35 6.02 -9.18
C ILE A 32 -3.53 6.93 -10.41
N ASP A 33 -4.77 7.13 -10.86
CA ASP A 33 -5.08 7.94 -12.05
C ASP A 33 -4.77 9.44 -11.87
N VAL A 34 -4.92 9.97 -10.65
CA VAL A 34 -4.57 11.38 -10.33
C VAL A 34 -3.09 11.57 -9.99
N GLY A 35 -2.29 10.48 -10.00
CA GLY A 35 -0.86 10.52 -9.78
C GLY A 35 -0.43 10.48 -8.31
N GLU A 36 -1.31 10.01 -7.41
CA GLU A 36 -1.10 9.83 -5.97
C GLU A 36 -1.05 8.33 -5.57
N PRO A 37 -0.15 7.51 -6.15
CA PRO A 37 -0.08 6.08 -5.86
C PRO A 37 0.32 5.76 -4.40
N ASP A 38 0.99 6.68 -3.70
CA ASP A 38 1.27 6.61 -2.26
C ASP A 38 -0.03 6.55 -1.43
N LEU A 39 -1.03 7.38 -1.76
CA LEU A 39 -2.32 7.37 -1.08
C LEU A 39 -3.10 6.08 -1.33
N ALA A 40 -2.98 5.50 -2.52
CA ALA A 40 -3.55 4.18 -2.80
C ALA A 40 -2.97 3.11 -1.86
N VAL A 41 -1.65 3.13 -1.63
CA VAL A 41 -0.97 2.22 -0.69
C VAL A 41 -1.45 2.47 0.74
N VAL A 42 -1.52 3.73 1.18
CA VAL A 42 -2.01 4.10 2.52
C VAL A 42 -3.42 3.59 2.76
N ARG A 43 -4.36 3.86 1.85
CA ARG A 43 -5.75 3.41 2.01
C ARG A 43 -5.87 1.90 1.96
N ALA A 44 -5.08 1.21 1.12
CA ALA A 44 -5.04 -0.24 1.11
C ALA A 44 -4.56 -0.81 2.47
N LEU A 45 -3.53 -0.22 3.07
CA LEU A 45 -3.03 -0.63 4.39
C LEU A 45 -4.01 -0.32 5.53
N ASP A 46 -4.69 0.82 5.46
CA ASP A 46 -5.73 1.22 6.43
C ASP A 46 -6.92 0.25 6.41
N LEU A 47 -7.37 -0.14 5.20
CA LEU A 47 -8.42 -1.15 5.02
C LEU A 47 -7.99 -2.53 5.52
N ALA A 48 -6.72 -2.88 5.34
CA ALA A 48 -6.16 -4.13 5.83
C ALA A 48 -5.88 -4.14 7.34
N HIS A 49 -5.90 -3.00 8.04
CA HIS A 49 -5.35 -2.90 9.38
C HIS A 49 -6.04 -3.83 10.39
N ASP A 50 -7.35 -4.04 10.25
CA ASP A 50 -8.16 -4.93 11.07
C ASP A 50 -8.13 -6.40 10.60
N ASN A 51 -7.43 -6.71 9.50
CA ASN A 51 -7.42 -8.02 8.88
C ASN A 51 -5.99 -8.57 8.72
N PRO A 52 -5.51 -9.34 9.72
CA PRO A 52 -4.18 -9.94 9.71
C PRO A 52 -3.90 -10.82 8.48
N ASP A 53 -4.92 -11.52 7.96
CA ASP A 53 -4.76 -12.38 6.80
C ASP A 53 -4.58 -11.58 5.50
N LEU A 54 -5.16 -10.38 5.41
CA LEU A 54 -4.87 -9.45 4.32
C LEU A 54 -3.47 -8.85 4.46
N LEU A 55 -3.08 -8.42 5.67
CA LEU A 55 -1.75 -7.84 5.92
C LEU A 55 -0.61 -8.76 5.50
N ARG A 56 -0.78 -10.08 5.70
CA ARG A 56 0.20 -11.09 5.27
C ARG A 56 0.34 -11.25 3.76
N LYS A 57 -0.67 -10.84 2.98
CA LYS A 57 -0.64 -10.90 1.51
C LYS A 57 0.15 -9.74 0.89
N PHE A 58 0.36 -8.65 1.63
CA PHE A 58 1.09 -7.50 1.10
C PHE A 58 2.56 -7.86 0.78
N PRO A 59 3.07 -7.42 -0.37
CA PRO A 59 4.42 -7.74 -0.82
C PRO A 59 5.48 -7.04 0.05
N ASP A 60 6.67 -7.62 0.13
CA ASP A 60 7.81 -7.05 0.88
C ASP A 60 8.16 -5.62 0.45
N SER A 61 7.91 -5.26 -0.81
CA SER A 61 8.12 -3.92 -1.32
C SER A 61 7.35 -2.85 -0.55
N VAL A 62 6.15 -3.17 -0.03
CA VAL A 62 5.37 -2.24 0.82
C VAL A 62 6.08 -2.01 2.14
N ARG A 63 6.68 -3.05 2.75
CA ARG A 63 7.52 -2.92 3.95
C ARG A 63 8.79 -2.12 3.70
N GLN A 64 9.29 -2.07 2.48
CA GLN A 64 10.42 -1.22 2.13
C GLN A 64 9.98 0.25 2.03
N LEU A 65 8.78 0.53 1.51
CA LEU A 65 8.21 1.89 1.49
C LEU A 65 8.04 2.46 2.89
N THR A 66 7.66 1.66 3.88
CA THR A 66 7.56 2.13 5.27
C THR A 66 8.90 2.53 5.90
N LYS A 67 10.03 2.28 5.22
CA LYS A 67 11.37 2.72 5.66
C LYS A 67 11.84 3.96 4.88
N ASN A 68 11.11 4.34 3.84
CA ASN A 68 11.44 5.50 3.02
C ASN A 68 10.94 6.79 3.68
N LYS A 69 11.86 7.75 3.85
CA LYS A 69 11.59 9.06 4.48
C LYS A 69 10.67 9.94 3.65
N ASP A 70 10.61 9.70 2.34
CA ASP A 70 9.82 10.49 1.41
C ASP A 70 8.31 10.17 1.49
N TYR A 71 7.94 9.07 2.16
CA TYR A 71 6.54 8.63 2.32
C TYR A 71 6.14 8.51 3.80
N PRO A 72 6.06 9.62 4.55
CA PRO A 72 5.76 9.60 5.98
C PRO A 72 4.38 9.00 6.30
N GLU A 73 3.40 9.17 5.42
CA GLU A 73 2.06 8.58 5.52
C GLU A 73 2.07 7.05 5.45
N ILE A 74 3.05 6.45 4.76
CA ILE A 74 3.22 4.98 4.72
C ILE A 74 4.01 4.49 5.94
N GLN A 75 4.96 5.29 6.45
CA GLN A 75 5.78 4.90 7.62
C GLN A 75 4.97 4.57 8.87
N ILE A 76 3.80 5.18 9.06
CA ILE A 76 2.96 4.92 10.23
C ILE A 76 2.54 3.44 10.34
N PHE A 77 2.48 2.74 9.20
CA PHE A 77 2.13 1.32 9.12
C PHE A 77 3.33 0.37 9.31
N ALA A 78 4.55 0.89 9.53
CA ALA A 78 5.74 0.07 9.73
C ALA A 78 5.56 -0.93 10.87
N ASN A 79 5.01 -0.48 12.01
CA ASN A 79 4.78 -1.34 13.16
C ASN A 79 3.77 -2.44 12.85
N LEU A 80 2.67 -2.07 12.20
CA LEU A 80 1.61 -3.00 11.80
C LEU A 80 2.15 -4.13 10.93
N LEU A 81 2.96 -3.80 9.92
CA LEU A 81 3.52 -4.78 9.00
C LEU A 81 4.65 -5.62 9.62
N ASN A 82 5.40 -5.07 10.58
CA ASN A 82 6.46 -5.80 11.29
C ASN A 82 5.90 -6.73 12.38
N SER A 83 4.70 -6.46 12.91
CA SER A 83 4.07 -7.30 13.94
C SER A 83 3.41 -8.57 13.40
N GLN A 84 3.38 -8.79 12.08
CA GLN A 84 2.79 -9.97 11.45
C GLN A 84 3.81 -11.11 11.20
N GLN A 85 5.01 -11.04 11.80
CA GLN A 85 6.07 -12.07 11.73
C GLN A 85 5.93 -13.14 12.82
#